data_AF-A0AAW7YTV9-F1
#
_entry.id   AF-A0AAW7YTV9-F1
#
_cell.length_a   1.000
_cell.length_b   1.000
_cell.length_c   1.000
_cell.angle_alpha   90.00
_cell.angle_beta   90.00
_cell.angle_gamma   90.00
#
_symmetry.space_group_name_H-M   'P 1'
#
loop_
_entity.id
_entity.type
_entity.pdbx_description
1 polymer ?
#
loop_
_entity_poly.entity_id
_entity_poly.type
_entity_poly.pdbx_seq_one_letter_code
_entity_poly.pdbx_strand_id
1 'polypeptide(L)'
;HGLHAAQLHVLPQPTGGAVDDLGKSLHLAMIRGTRLLAYRTEDVPRGILLWHVADRPSAPRAPRQAVLDHIYVAPGWRRRGIKRRLVRRFEA
;
A
#
# COMPACT_ATOMS: atom_id res chain seq x y z
N HIS A 1 -18.14 -3.81 -6.31
CA HIS A 1 -18.45 -4.04 -4.88
C HIS A 1 -17.42 -3.27 -4.07
N GLY A 2 -17.83 -2.12 -3.49
CA GLY A 2 -16.91 -1.17 -2.86
C GLY A 2 -16.26 -1.75 -1.60
N LEU A 3 -14.93 -1.83 -1.60
CA LEU A 3 -14.16 -2.28 -0.45
C LEU A 3 -14.01 -1.11 0.54
N HIS A 4 -14.69 -1.22 1.69
CA HIS A 4 -14.48 -0.32 2.81
C HIS A 4 -13.06 -0.56 3.38
N ALA A 5 -12.16 0.38 3.13
CA ALA A 5 -10.77 0.32 3.56
C ALA A 5 -10.67 0.51 5.09
N ALA A 6 -10.39 -0.58 5.80
CA ALA A 6 -9.84 -0.51 7.14
C ALA A 6 -8.33 -0.23 6.99
N GLN A 7 -7.88 0.90 7.53
CA GLN A 7 -6.47 1.31 7.49
C GLN A 7 -5.78 0.72 8.71
N LEU A 8 -4.91 -0.28 8.55
CA LEU A 8 -4.12 -0.83 9.65
C LEU A 8 -2.66 -0.99 9.22
N HIS A 9 -1.78 -0.55 10.13
CA HIS A 9 -0.31 -0.61 10.09
C HIS A 9 0.43 0.36 9.14
N VAL A 10 0.80 1.49 9.74
CA VAL A 10 1.84 2.40 9.26
C VAL A 10 3.15 1.64 9.17
N LEU A 11 3.65 1.39 7.95
CA LEU A 11 5.06 1.07 7.75
C LEU A 11 5.91 2.12 8.48
N PRO A 12 6.91 1.72 9.28
CA PRO A 12 7.78 2.66 9.95
C PRO A 12 8.36 3.61 8.90
N GLN A 13 8.17 4.92 9.11
CA GLN A 13 8.86 5.91 8.30
C GLN A 13 10.36 5.65 8.49
N PRO A 14 11.16 5.51 7.43
CA PRO A 14 12.59 5.28 7.57
C PRO A 14 13.22 6.51 8.23
N THR A 15 13.38 6.45 9.55
CA THR A 15 14.19 7.38 10.33
C THR A 15 15.64 7.00 10.10
N GLY A 16 16.25 7.56 9.06
CA GLY A 16 17.71 7.73 8.95
C GLY A 16 18.58 6.47 8.95
N GLY A 17 18.03 5.27 8.78
CA GLY A 17 18.77 4.01 8.70
C GLY A 17 18.55 3.32 7.35
N ALA A 18 19.63 3.24 6.57
CA ALA A 18 19.89 2.47 5.35
C ALA A 18 18.71 2.02 4.47
N VAL A 19 18.76 2.44 3.19
CA VAL A 19 17.92 1.98 2.07
C VAL A 19 17.76 0.44 2.00
N ASP A 20 18.74 -0.29 2.54
CA ASP A 20 18.77 -1.76 2.63
C ASP A 20 17.69 -2.34 3.56
N ASP A 21 17.36 -1.66 4.66
CA ASP A 21 16.34 -2.10 5.61
C ASP A 21 14.92 -1.93 5.05
N LEU A 22 14.70 -0.89 4.24
CA LEU A 22 13.45 -0.70 3.51
C LEU A 22 13.29 -1.76 2.43
N GLY A 23 14.36 -2.04 1.67
CA GLY A 23 14.38 -3.09 0.64
C GLY A 23 14.03 -4.46 1.22
N LYS A 24 14.66 -4.84 2.33
CA LYS A 24 14.37 -6.08 3.06
C LYS A 24 12.96 -6.12 3.61
N SER A 25 12.51 -5.04 4.24
CA SER A 25 11.15 -4.96 4.80
C SER A 25 10.07 -5.07 3.72
N LEU A 26 10.27 -4.42 2.56
CA LEU A 26 9.37 -4.52 1.44
C LEU A 26 9.38 -5.93 0.83
N HIS A 27 10.56 -6.53 0.66
CA HIS A 27 10.69 -7.88 0.14
C HIS A 27 9.96 -8.91 1.04
N LEU A 28 10.15 -8.81 2.36
CA LEU A 28 9.44 -9.64 3.34
C LEU A 28 7.93 -9.42 3.30
N ALA A 29 7.47 -8.18 3.14
CA ALA A 29 6.05 -7.87 2.98
C ALA A 29 5.49 -8.51 1.70
N MET A 30 6.22 -8.43 0.57
CA MET A 30 5.81 -9.06 -0.69
C MET A 30 5.72 -10.59 -0.57
N ILE A 31 6.66 -11.24 0.11
CA ILE A 31 6.59 -12.69 0.41
C ILE A 31 5.33 -13.03 1.20
N ARG A 32 4.91 -12.15 2.13
CA ARG A 32 3.69 -12.31 2.95
C ARG A 32 2.40 -11.98 2.16
N GLY A 33 2.50 -11.72 0.87
CA GLY A 33 1.35 -11.45 0.00
C GLY A 33 0.93 -9.98 -0.02
N THR A 34 1.75 -9.06 0.49
CA THR A 34 1.54 -7.63 0.27
C THR A 34 1.65 -7.32 -1.21
N ARG A 35 0.67 -6.57 -1.70
CA ARG A 35 0.57 -6.08 -3.07
C ARG A 35 0.87 -4.59 -3.11
N LEU A 36 1.34 -4.12 -4.26
CA LEU A 36 1.75 -2.74 -4.47
C LEU A 36 1.11 -2.16 -5.74
N LEU A 37 0.68 -0.91 -5.67
CA LEU A 37 0.23 -0.10 -6.79
C LEU A 37 1.09 1.16 -6.83
N ALA A 38 1.79 1.39 -7.95
CA ALA A 38 2.62 2.56 -8.16
C ALA A 38 1.99 3.53 -9.16
N TYR A 39 2.06 4.82 -8.84
CA TYR A 39 1.91 5.90 -9.81
C TYR A 39 3.30 6.31 -10.28
N ARG A 40 3.58 6.14 -11.58
CA ARG A 40 4.87 6.45 -12.20
C ARG A 40 4.76 7.66 -13.12
N THR A 41 5.83 8.43 -13.19
CA THR A 41 6.06 9.44 -14.23
C THR A 41 7.50 9.29 -14.69
N GLU A 42 7.73 9.19 -16.01
CA GLU A 42 9.08 8.98 -16.59
C GLU A 42 9.77 7.76 -15.97
N ASP A 43 9.01 6.67 -15.83
CA ASP A 43 9.39 5.42 -15.17
C ASP A 43 9.74 5.51 -13.65
N VAL A 44 9.86 6.72 -13.10
CA VAL A 44 10.13 6.93 -11.67
C VAL A 44 8.83 6.84 -10.85
N PRO A 45 8.76 6.00 -9.81
CA PRO A 45 7.60 5.97 -8.91
C PRO A 45 7.50 7.27 -8.11
N ARG A 46 6.35 7.95 -8.23
CA ARG A 46 6.05 9.21 -7.54
C ARG A 46 5.01 9.06 -6.43
N GLY A 47 4.32 7.91 -6.39
CA GLY A 47 3.49 7.50 -5.27
C GLY A 47 3.25 5.99 -5.28
N ILE A 48 3.04 5.42 -4.10
CA ILE A 48 2.80 3.99 -3.90
C ILE A 48 1.63 3.79 -2.94
N LEU A 49 0.89 2.70 -3.15
CA LEU A 49 -0.13 2.18 -2.24
C LEU A 49 0.17 0.69 -2.02
N LEU A 50 0.26 0.29 -0.75
CA LEU A 50 0.50 -1.08 -0.30
C LEU A 50 -0.73 -1.61 0.42
N TRP A 51 -1.07 -2.87 0.17
CA TRP A 51 -2.16 -3.56 0.83
C TRP A 51 -1.89 -5.06 0.93
N HIS A 52 -2.54 -5.72 1.88
CA HIS A 52 -2.58 -7.18 1.96
C HIS A 52 -4.02 -7.67 1.94
N VAL A 53 -4.19 -8.98 1.79
CA VAL A 53 -5.49 -9.63 1.87
C VAL A 53 -5.59 -10.30 3.23
N ALA A 54 -6.49 -9.82 4.08
CA ALA A 54 -6.74 -10.43 5.37
C ALA A 54 -7.80 -11.53 5.23
N ASP A 55 -7.46 -12.73 5.72
CA ASP A 55 -8.43 -13.78 5.96
C ASP A 55 -9.20 -13.44 7.24
N ARG A 56 -10.54 -13.45 7.19
CA ARG A 56 -11.35 -13.25 8.40
C ARG A 56 -11.47 -14.56 9.18
N PRO A 57 -11.16 -14.57 10.48
CA PRO A 57 -11.10 -15.81 11.26
C PRO A 57 -12.47 -16.46 11.58
N SER A 58 -13.60 -15.81 11.29
CA SER A 58 -14.89 -16.21 11.89
C SER A 58 -16.02 -16.60 10.94
N ALA A 59 -15.79 -16.70 9.62
CA ALA A 59 -16.80 -17.27 8.73
C ALA A 59 -16.19 -17.93 7.47
N PRO A 60 -16.42 -19.24 7.23
CA PRO A 60 -15.88 -19.98 6.08
C PRO A 60 -16.37 -19.50 4.69
N ARG A 61 -17.26 -18.49 4.65
CA ARG A 61 -17.81 -17.88 3.43
C ARG A 61 -17.62 -16.36 3.35
N ALA A 62 -16.92 -15.74 4.30
CA ALA A 62 -16.67 -14.30 4.21
C ALA A 62 -15.71 -14.00 3.05
N PRO A 63 -16.02 -13.01 2.19
CA PRO A 63 -15.11 -12.61 1.14
C PRO A 63 -13.80 -12.10 1.74
N ARG A 64 -12.68 -12.52 1.14
CA ARG A 64 -11.34 -12.00 1.44
C ARG A 64 -11.34 -10.47 1.37
N GLN A 65 -10.86 -9.80 2.42
CA GLN A 65 -10.87 -8.33 2.51
C GLN A 65 -9.48 -7.79 2.21
N ALA A 66 -9.38 -6.86 1.25
CA ALA A 66 -8.16 -6.09 1.04
C ALA A 66 -8.03 -4.99 2.10
N VAL A 67 -6.91 -4.95 2.80
CA VAL A 67 -6.62 -4.03 3.90
C VAL A 67 -5.48 -3.11 3.45
N LEU A 68 -5.73 -1.80 3.44
CA LEU A 68 -4.73 -0.82 3.05
C LEU A 68 -3.71 -0.65 4.18
N ASP A 69 -2.45 -0.94 3.88
CA ASP A 69 -1.33 -0.82 4.82
C ASP A 69 -0.74 0.59 4.76
N HIS A 70 -0.29 0.99 3.57
CA HIS A 70 0.49 2.21 3.44
C HIS A 70 0.18 2.96 2.15
N ILE A 71 0.23 4.28 2.22
CA ILE A 71 0.17 5.14 1.05
C ILE A 71 1.18 6.27 1.18
N TYR A 72 2.03 6.39 0.16
CA TYR A 72 3.08 7.39 0.10
C TYR A 72 3.01 8.16 -1.21
N VAL A 73 3.29 9.46 -1.14
CA VAL A 73 3.45 10.34 -2.31
C VAL A 73 4.69 11.19 -2.10
N ALA A 74 5.58 11.19 -3.10
CA ALA A 74 6.83 11.95 -3.07
C ALA A 74 6.55 13.44 -2.81
N PRO A 75 7.36 14.14 -1.98
CA PRO A 75 7.08 15.51 -1.54
C PRO A 75 6.70 16.49 -2.65
N GLY A 76 7.47 16.56 -3.76
CA GLY A 76 7.18 17.45 -4.90
C GLY A 76 5.96 17.08 -5.75
N TRP A 77 5.38 15.90 -5.49
CA TRP A 77 4.21 15.36 -6.17
C TRP A 77 2.96 15.36 -5.27
N ARG A 78 3.08 15.82 -4.02
CA ARG A 78 1.94 16.06 -3.13
C ARG A 78 1.00 17.11 -3.74
N ARG A 79 -0.26 17.11 -3.31
CA ARG A 79 -1.34 18.00 -3.81
C ARG A 79 -1.72 17.85 -5.29
N ARG A 80 -1.09 16.94 -6.05
CA ARG A 80 -1.45 16.66 -7.47
C ARG A 80 -2.56 15.63 -7.66
N GLY A 81 -3.28 15.28 -6.59
CA GLY A 81 -4.35 14.26 -6.61
C GLY A 81 -3.88 12.80 -6.74
N ILE A 82 -2.57 12.52 -6.64
CA ILE A 82 -2.02 11.16 -6.78
C ILE A 82 -2.57 10.22 -5.72
N LYS A 83 -2.61 10.65 -4.44
CA LYS A 83 -3.20 9.85 -3.35
C LYS A 83 -4.62 9.41 -3.70
N ARG A 84 -5.46 10.33 -4.17
CA ARG A 84 -6.85 10.06 -4.57
C ARG A 84 -6.94 9.11 -5.76
N ARG A 85 -6.04 9.23 -6.74
CA ARG A 85 -5.99 8.30 -7.88
C ARG A 85 -5.61 6.88 -7.47
N LEU A 86 -4.64 6.75 -6.56
CA LEU A 86 -4.22 5.45 -6.03
C LEU A 86 -5.35 4.77 -5.26
N VAL A 87 -6.02 5.51 -4.36
CA VAL A 87 -7.18 5.00 -3.59
C VAL A 87 -8.31 4.60 -4.52
N ARG A 88 -8.68 5.46 -5.49
CA ARG A 88 -9.74 5.13 -6.45
C ARG A 88 -9.45 3.85 -7.23
N ARG A 89 -8.19 3.62 -7.61
CA ARG A 89 -7.80 2.41 -8.35
C ARG A 89 -7.72 1.17 -7.45
N PHE A 90 -7.47 1.35 -6.16
CA PHE A 90 -7.54 0.27 -5.17
C PHE A 90 -8.99 -0.14 -4.88
N GLU A 91 -9.93 0.82 -4.88
CA GLU A 91 -11.36 0.58 -4.58
C GLU A 91 -12.19 0.11 -5.78
N ALA A 92 -11.66 0.25 -7.01
CA ALA A 92 -12.32 -0.13 -8.26
C ALA A 92 -12.32 -1.65 -8.47
#